data_AF-A0A5C1YFR6-F1
#
_entry.id   AF-A0A5C1YFR6-F1
#
_cell.length_a   1.000
_cell.length_b   1.000
_cell.length_c   1.000
_cell.angle_alpha   90.00
_cell.angle_beta   90.00
_cell.angle_gamma   90.00
#
_symmetry.space_group_name_H-M   'P 1'
#
loop_
_entity.id
_entity.type
_entity.pdbx_description
1 polymer ?
#
loop_
_entity_poly.entity_id
_entity_poly.type
_entity_poly.pdbx_seq_one_letter_code
_entity_poly.pdbx_strand_id
1 'polypeptide(L)' 'MAREPMSPARRRQLIVGLVVGLLVGVGISLWTGFWLWLAAGAAVGLAVGAIVKPPGE' A
#
# COMPACT_ATOMS: atom_id res chain seq x y z
N MET A 1 -2.39 -21.66 16.38
CA MET A 1 -2.74 -21.16 15.02
C MET A 1 -1.45 -21.02 14.23
N ALA A 2 -1.14 -21.99 13.37
CA ALA A 2 -0.02 -21.86 12.44
C ALA A 2 -0.34 -20.70 11.49
N ARG A 3 0.54 -19.69 11.43
CA ARG A 3 0.40 -18.62 10.44
C ARG A 3 0.67 -19.26 9.09
N GLU A 4 -0.37 -19.51 8.30
CA GLU A 4 -0.21 -19.88 6.90
C GLU A 4 0.78 -18.89 6.25
N PRO A 5 1.83 -19.36 5.57
CA PRO A 5 2.78 -18.49 4.93
C PRO A 5 2.02 -17.66 3.90
N MET A 6 1.99 -16.34 4.10
CA MET A 6 1.37 -15.39 3.17
C MET A 6 1.73 -15.76 1.73
N SER A 7 0.72 -16.00 0.89
CA SER A 7 0.98 -16.39 -0.50
C SER A 7 1.87 -15.32 -1.16
N PRO A 8 2.82 -15.72 -2.03
CA PRO A 8 3.71 -14.77 -2.70
C PRO A 8 2.96 -13.65 -3.42
N ALA A 9 1.76 -13.95 -3.94
CA ALA A 9 0.87 -12.97 -4.56
C ALA A 9 0.38 -11.91 -3.57
N ARG A 10 -0.05 -12.32 -2.37
CA ARG A 10 -0.50 -11.40 -1.31
C ARG A 10 0.64 -10.50 -0.81
N ARG A 11 1.85 -11.06 -0.66
CA ARG A 11 3.03 -10.26 -0.30
C ARG A 11 3.37 -9.25 -1.39
N ARG A 12 3.31 -9.64 -2.66
CA ARG A 12 3.57 -8.74 -3.79
C ARG A 12 2.53 -7.63 -3.88
N GLN A 13 1.26 -7.93 -3.63
CA GLN A 13 0.18 -6.94 -3.65
C GLN A 13 0.28 -5.92 -2.52
N LEU A 14 0.67 -6.34 -1.31
CA LEU A 14 0.98 -5.41 -0.22
C LEU A 14 2.14 -4.48 -0.58
N ILE A 15 3.20 -5.02 -1.20
CA ILE A 15 4.33 -4.22 -1.66
C ILE A 15 3.87 -3.22 -2.74
N VAL A 16 3.08 -3.67 -3.72
CA VAL A 16 2.56 -2.79 -4.78
C VAL A 16 1.65 -1.71 -4.19
N GLY A 17 0.72 -2.07 -3.31
CA GLY A 17 -0.17 -1.12 -2.64
C GLY A 17 0.62 -0.09 -1.83
N LEU A 18 1.59 -0.53 -1.04
CA LEU A 18 2.48 0.36 -0.29
C LEU A 18 3.26 1.30 -1.23
N VAL A 19 3.87 0.77 -2.29
CA VAL A 19 4.66 1.56 -3.25
C VAL A 19 3.78 2.60 -3.95
N VAL A 20 2.61 2.21 -4.44
CA VAL A 20 1.67 3.14 -5.09
C VAL A 20 1.20 4.20 -4.11
N GLY A 21 0.82 3.82 -2.90
CA GLY A 21 0.38 4.75 -1.87
C GLY A 21 1.49 5.74 -1.46
N LEU A 22 2.73 5.27 -1.37
CA LEU A 22 3.88 6.13 -1.10
C LEU A 22 4.14 7.11 -2.25
N LEU A 23 4.11 6.65 -3.50
CA LEU A 23 4.30 7.51 -4.67
C LEU A 23 3.25 8.62 -4.76
N VAL A 24 1.98 8.26 -4.55
CA VAL A 24 0.87 9.23 -4.53
C VAL A 24 1.01 10.17 -3.35
N GLY A 25 1.29 9.65 -2.15
CA GLY A 25 1.48 10.44 -0.94
C GLY A 25 2.62 11.45 -1.07
N VAL A 26 3.78 11.01 -1.60
CA VAL A 26 4.92 11.89 -1.90
C VAL A 26 4.52 12.96 -2.93
N GLY A 27 3.88 12.57 -4.04
CA GLY A 27 3.46 13.51 -5.08
C GLY A 27 2.53 14.61 -4.54
N ILE A 28 1.52 14.23 -3.75
CA ILE A 28 0.60 15.19 -3.13
C ILE A 28 1.31 16.03 -2.06
N SER A 29 2.16 15.42 -1.22
CA SER A 29 2.91 16.16 -0.21
C SER A 29 3.84 17.21 -0.82
N LEU A 30 4.52 16.87 -1.92
CA LEU A 30 5.40 17.81 -2.62
C LEU A 30 4.62 18.92 -3.32
N TRP A 31 3.45 18.59 -3.90
CA TRP A 31 2.58 19.59 -4.52
C TRP A 31 2.02 20.58 -3.48
N THR A 32 1.46 20.05 -2.39
CA THR A 32 0.73 20.83 -1.39
C THR A 32 1.65 21.45 -0.34
N GLY A 33 2.90 21.03 -0.25
CA GLY A 33 3.83 21.37 0.84
C GLY A 33 3.46 20.73 2.18
N PHE A 34 2.45 19.85 2.22
CA PHE A 34 1.91 19.31 3.46
C PHE A 34 2.29 17.84 3.66
N TRP A 35 3.14 17.60 4.66
CA TRP A 35 3.77 16.30 4.89
C TRP A 35 2.84 15.21 5.43
N LEU A 36 1.69 15.54 6.02
CA LEU A 36 0.74 14.52 6.50
C LEU A 36 0.13 13.71 5.35
N TRP A 37 0.13 14.24 4.12
CA TRP A 37 -0.30 13.48 2.94
C TRP A 37 0.59 12.27 2.66
N LEU A 38 1.85 12.30 3.07
CA LEU A 38 2.75 11.14 2.97
C LEU A 38 2.27 10.00 3.87
N ALA A 39 1.93 10.30 5.12
CA ALA A 39 1.39 9.33 6.06
C ALA A 39 0.03 8.79 5.60
N ALA A 40 -0.83 9.67 5.09
CA ALA A 40 -2.11 9.27 4.49
C ALA A 40 -1.90 8.34 3.28
N GLY A 41 -0.98 8.68 2.37
CA GLY A 41 -0.64 7.86 1.21
C GLY A 41 -0.07 6.49 1.60
N ALA A 42 0.80 6.42 2.61
CA ALA A 42 1.31 5.16 3.14
C ALA A 42 0.19 4.30 3.77
N ALA A 43 -0.68 4.91 4.57
CA ALA A 43 -1.82 4.23 5.20
C ALA A 43 -2.82 3.69 4.17
N VAL A 44 -3.18 4.52 3.17
CA VAL A 44 -4.07 4.13 2.08
C VAL A 44 -3.43 3.05 1.21
N GLY A 45 -2.14 3.17 0.89
CA GLY A 45 -1.39 2.16 0.14
C GLY A 45 -1.37 0.79 0.83
N LEU A 46 -1.16 0.79 2.14
CA LEU A 46 -1.27 -0.43 2.94
C LEU A 46 -2.70 -0.98 2.98
N ALA A 47 -3.70 -0.12 3.20
CA ALA A 47 -5.09 -0.54 3.25
C ALA A 47 -5.54 -1.15 1.92
N VAL A 48 -5.24 -0.49 0.79
CA VAL A 48 -5.54 -0.99 -0.55
C VAL A 48 -4.77 -2.28 -0.84
N GLY A 49 -3.47 -2.34 -0.53
CA GLY A 49 -2.67 -3.56 -0.69
C GLY A 49 -3.14 -4.74 0.16
N ALA A 50 -3.82 -4.47 1.29
CA ALA A 50 -4.38 -5.49 2.17
C ALA A 50 -5.81 -5.92 1.78
N ILE A 51 -6.62 -5.01 1.23
CA ILE A 51 -8.03 -5.20 0.90
C ILE A 51 -8.20 -5.78 -0.51
N VAL A 52 -7.44 -5.29 -1.50
CA VAL A 52 -7.59 -5.78 -2.87
C VAL A 52 -7.16 -7.24 -2.89
N LYS A 53 -8.05 -8.11 -3.36
CA LYS A 53 -7.79 -9.54 -3.51
C LYS A 53 -6.81 -9.74 -4.67
N PRO A 54 -5.80 -10.63 -4.56
CA PRO A 54 -4.85 -10.85 -5.65
C PRO A 54 -5.60 -11.39 -6.88
N PRO A 55 -5.39 -10.83 -8.08
CA PRO A 55 -5.94 -11.41 -9.30
C PRO A 55 -5.26 -12.78 -9.51
N GLY A 56 -6.03 -13.87 -9.36
CA GLY A 56 -5.51 -15.24 -9.50
C GLY A 56 -6.17 -16.31 -8.63
N GLU A 57 -7.16 -15.98 -7.79
CA GLU A 57 -8.16 -16.93 -7.27
C GLU A 57 -9.43 -16.91 -8.11
#